data_AF-A0A7J9LAG7-F1
#
_entry.id   AF-A0A7J9LAG7-F1
#
_cell.length_a   1.000
_cell.length_b   1.000
_cell.length_c   1.000
_cell.angle_alpha   90.00
_cell.angle_beta   90.00
_cell.angle_gamma   90.00
#
_symmetry.space_group_name_H-M   'P 1'
#
loop_
_entity.id
_entity.type
_entity.pdbx_description
1 polymer ?
#
loop_
_entity_poly.entity_id
_entity_poly.type
_entity_poly.pdbx_seq_one_letter_code
_entity_poly.pdbx_strand_id
1 'polypeptide(L)'
;NYNYGQFGESIGQKEELLQHPEVLKTNVTLSFMSAFWFWMTAQLPKPSCHSVITGEWIPSQDDVDAGRLPGYGVTINIINGGLECGRGPDSRVDDRIKFYESYCDILGVSYGPNLDCYNQRPFSSGILVESI
;
A
#
# COMPACT_ATOMS: atom_id res chain seq x y z
N ASN A 1 -7.56 -10.58 10.87
CA ASN A 1 -9.02 -10.36 10.87
C ASN A 1 -9.39 -8.91 10.54
N TYR A 2 -8.71 -7.90 11.09
CA TYR A 2 -9.02 -6.47 10.91
C TYR A 2 -9.33 -6.05 9.45
N ASN A 3 -8.42 -6.31 8.50
CA ASN A 3 -8.61 -5.94 7.09
C ASN A 3 -9.84 -6.62 6.44
N TYR A 4 -10.11 -7.89 6.76
CA TYR A 4 -11.29 -8.59 6.27
C TYR A 4 -12.57 -7.93 6.77
N GLY A 5 -12.59 -7.57 8.06
CA GLY A 5 -13.73 -6.88 8.65
C GLY A 5 -13.96 -5.49 8.06
N GLN A 6 -12.90 -4.71 7.81
CA GLN A 6 -13.03 -3.38 7.22
C GLN A 6 -13.45 -3.41 5.75
N PHE A 7 -12.86 -4.31 4.95
CA PHE A 7 -13.31 -4.53 3.58
C PHE A 7 -14.77 -4.99 3.57
N GLY A 8 -15.13 -5.97 4.41
CA GLY A 8 -16.51 -6.45 4.51
C GLY A 8 -17.50 -5.38 4.96
N GLU A 9 -17.15 -4.53 5.92
CA GLU A 9 -17.97 -3.38 6.30
C GLU A 9 -18.26 -2.48 5.08
N SER A 10 -17.25 -2.20 4.26
CA SER A 10 -17.40 -1.32 3.08
C SER A 10 -18.35 -1.85 2.01
N ILE A 11 -18.66 -3.14 2.02
CA ILE A 11 -19.56 -3.80 1.06
C ILE A 11 -20.78 -4.46 1.72
N GLY A 12 -21.01 -4.22 3.02
CA GLY A 12 -22.12 -4.82 3.77
C GLY A 12 -22.01 -6.33 4.00
N GLN A 13 -20.79 -6.88 4.03
CA GLN A 13 -20.49 -8.31 4.21
C GLN A 13 -19.45 -8.56 5.33
N LYS A 14 -19.47 -7.75 6.40
CA LYS A 14 -18.48 -7.85 7.47
C LYS A 14 -18.49 -9.19 8.18
N GLU A 15 -19.67 -9.66 8.59
CA GLU A 15 -19.82 -10.93 9.31
C GLU A 15 -19.34 -12.10 8.45
N GLU A 16 -19.75 -12.12 7.19
CA GLU A 16 -19.34 -13.13 6.20
C GLU A 16 -17.81 -13.15 6.05
N LEU A 17 -17.17 -12.00 5.83
CA LEU A 17 -15.71 -11.97 5.63
C LEU A 17 -14.90 -12.21 6.90
N LEU A 18 -15.49 -12.03 8.08
CA LEU A 18 -14.85 -12.40 9.35
C LEU A 18 -14.97 -13.90 9.65
N GLN A 19 -16.07 -14.55 9.25
CA GLN A 19 -16.34 -15.96 9.52
C GLN A 19 -15.84 -16.89 8.39
N HIS A 20 -15.94 -16.43 7.14
CA HIS A 20 -15.65 -17.18 5.90
C HIS A 20 -14.66 -16.43 4.99
N PRO A 21 -13.46 -16.05 5.47
CA PRO A 21 -12.48 -15.29 4.69
C PRO A 21 -12.00 -16.00 3.41
N GLU A 22 -12.15 -17.32 3.34
CA GLU A 22 -11.83 -18.14 2.17
C GLU A 22 -12.65 -17.79 0.92
N VAL A 23 -13.78 -17.09 1.06
CA VAL A 23 -14.58 -16.63 -0.08
C VAL A 23 -13.77 -15.75 -1.04
N LEU A 24 -12.76 -15.02 -0.55
CA LEU A 24 -11.85 -14.22 -1.39
C LEU A 24 -10.94 -15.07 -2.29
N LYS A 25 -10.79 -16.37 -1.99
CA LYS A 25 -10.00 -17.31 -2.80
C LYS A 25 -10.81 -17.93 -3.92
N THR A 26 -12.13 -18.00 -3.79
CA THR A 26 -13.02 -18.71 -4.72
C THR A 26 -13.91 -17.76 -5.53
N ASN A 27 -14.18 -16.56 -5.04
CA ASN A 27 -14.93 -15.53 -5.74
C ASN A 27 -14.00 -14.47 -6.34
N VAL A 28 -13.80 -14.54 -7.66
CA VAL A 28 -12.90 -13.63 -8.39
C VAL A 28 -13.27 -12.15 -8.23
N THR A 29 -14.56 -11.83 -8.23
CA THR A 29 -15.04 -10.45 -8.08
C THR A 29 -14.70 -9.91 -6.71
N LEU A 30 -15.00 -10.67 -5.65
CA LEU A 30 -14.64 -10.26 -4.28
C LEU A 30 -13.13 -10.17 -4.08
N SER A 31 -12.36 -11.06 -4.71
CA SER A 31 -10.90 -11.02 -4.69
C SER A 31 -10.36 -9.68 -5.20
N PHE A 32 -10.77 -9.27 -6.41
CA PHE A 32 -10.37 -7.98 -6.98
C PHE A 32 -10.92 -6.79 -6.20
N MET A 33 -12.18 -6.85 -5.76
CA MET A 33 -12.77 -5.78 -4.93
C MET A 33 -11.97 -5.56 -3.65
N SER A 34 -11.45 -6.62 -3.02
CA SER A 34 -10.63 -6.49 -1.81
C SER A 34 -9.30 -5.78 -2.08
N ALA A 35 -8.66 -6.07 -3.22
CA ALA A 35 -7.43 -5.43 -3.64
C ALA A 35 -7.65 -3.95 -4.00
N PHE A 36 -8.72 -3.63 -4.74
CA PHE A 36 -9.10 -2.25 -5.03
C PHE A 36 -9.47 -1.49 -3.77
N TRP A 37 -10.24 -2.10 -2.86
CA TRP A 37 -10.56 -1.50 -1.57
C TRP A 37 -9.28 -1.10 -0.83
N PHE A 38 -8.30 -2.01 -0.72
CA PHE A 38 -7.02 -1.69 -0.09
C PHE A 38 -6.29 -0.54 -0.81
N TRP A 39 -6.25 -0.57 -2.16
CA TRP A 39 -5.58 0.46 -2.95
C TRP A 39 -6.21 1.85 -2.82
N MET A 40 -7.52 1.92 -2.68
CA MET A 40 -8.31 3.16 -2.65
C MET A 40 -8.50 3.72 -1.22
N THR A 41 -8.36 2.89 -0.19
CA THR A 41 -8.70 3.27 1.19
C THR A 41 -7.49 3.78 1.96
N ALA A 42 -7.53 5.03 2.39
CA ALA A 42 -6.53 5.58 3.30
C ALA A 42 -6.68 4.94 4.69
N GLN A 43 -5.55 4.60 5.32
CA GLN A 43 -5.51 4.05 6.68
C GLN A 43 -4.49 4.86 7.48
N LEU A 44 -4.97 5.90 8.15
CA LEU A 44 -4.10 6.88 8.84
C LEU A 44 -3.06 6.17 9.73
N PRO A 45 -1.79 6.61 9.71
CA PRO A 45 -1.27 7.81 9.02
C PRO A 45 -1.02 7.66 7.51
N LYS A 46 -1.29 6.48 6.92
CA LYS A 46 -1.04 6.21 5.50
C LYS A 46 -2.10 6.87 4.61
N PRO A 47 -1.72 7.59 3.54
CA PRO A 47 -2.65 7.93 2.47
C PRO A 47 -3.07 6.65 1.72
N SER A 48 -4.03 6.75 0.79
CA SER A 48 -4.30 5.64 -0.12
C SER A 48 -3.21 5.54 -1.19
N CYS A 49 -2.93 4.33 -1.68
CA CYS A 49 -2.02 4.17 -2.82
C CYS A 49 -2.53 4.94 -4.05
N HIS A 50 -3.85 4.99 -4.22
CA HIS A 50 -4.51 5.75 -5.27
C HIS A 50 -4.13 7.23 -5.26
N SER A 51 -4.31 7.93 -4.12
CA SER A 51 -4.03 9.37 -4.06
C SER A 51 -2.54 9.69 -4.26
N VAL A 52 -1.65 8.76 -3.88
CA VAL A 52 -0.21 8.89 -4.16
C VAL A 52 0.06 8.85 -5.67
N ILE A 53 -0.45 7.85 -6.39
CA ILE A 53 -0.10 7.65 -7.80
C ILE A 53 -0.83 8.62 -8.75
N THR A 54 -1.98 9.16 -8.34
CA THR A 54 -2.70 10.21 -9.10
C THR A 54 -2.19 11.62 -8.81
N GLY A 55 -1.27 11.78 -7.85
CA GLY A 55 -0.69 13.08 -7.48
C GLY A 55 -1.59 13.93 -6.58
N GLU A 56 -2.64 13.36 -5.99
CA GLU A 56 -3.54 14.04 -5.07
C GLU A 56 -2.99 14.12 -3.64
N TRP A 57 -2.14 13.18 -3.24
CA TRP A 57 -1.50 13.21 -1.93
C TRP A 57 -0.36 14.23 -1.88
N ILE A 58 -0.49 15.19 -0.97
CA ILE A 58 0.54 16.17 -0.66
C ILE A 58 1.25 15.70 0.63
N PRO A 59 2.56 15.37 0.58
CA PRO A 59 3.30 14.96 1.77
C PRO A 59 3.28 16.04 2.85
N SER A 60 3.10 15.62 4.10
CA SER A 60 3.31 16.50 5.25
C SER A 60 4.80 16.77 5.46
N GLN A 61 5.14 17.71 6.34
CA GLN A 61 6.54 17.91 6.73
C GLN A 61 7.15 16.64 7.35
N ASP A 62 6.38 15.90 8.17
CA ASP A 62 6.81 14.63 8.74
C ASP A 62 7.06 13.54 7.68
N ASP A 63 6.35 13.60 6.55
CA ASP A 63 6.61 12.73 5.40
C ASP A 63 7.89 13.11 4.68
N VAL A 64 8.08 14.41 4.41
CA VAL A 64 9.31 14.92 3.80
C VAL A 64 10.53 14.58 4.66
N ASP A 65 10.48 14.83 5.97
CA ASP A 65 11.57 14.54 6.92
C ASP A 65 11.83 13.03 7.05
N ALA A 66 10.84 12.21 6.77
CA ALA A 66 10.95 10.76 6.70
C ALA A 66 11.39 10.23 5.31
N GLY A 67 11.65 11.12 4.34
CA GLY A 67 12.02 10.76 2.97
C GLY A 67 10.86 10.23 2.13
N ARG A 68 9.61 10.33 2.59
CA ARG A 68 8.41 9.86 1.86
C ARG A 68 7.95 10.95 0.88
N LEU A 69 8.40 10.84 -0.37
CA LEU A 69 8.05 11.74 -1.48
C LEU A 69 7.13 11.04 -2.50
N PRO A 70 6.28 11.76 -3.25
CA PRO A 70 5.33 11.14 -4.17
C PRO A 70 6.02 10.25 -5.21
N GLY A 71 5.53 9.03 -5.37
CA GLY A 71 6.07 8.03 -6.30
C GLY A 71 5.72 6.60 -5.88
N TYR A 72 6.09 5.63 -6.73
CA TYR A 72 5.76 4.23 -6.54
C TYR A 72 6.30 3.67 -5.21
N GLY A 73 7.46 4.14 -4.75
CA GLY A 73 8.08 3.74 -3.50
C GLY A 73 7.20 3.98 -2.27
N VAL A 74 6.43 5.07 -2.24
CA VAL A 74 5.50 5.33 -1.12
C VAL A 74 4.36 4.31 -1.12
N THR A 75 3.90 3.84 -2.28
CA THR A 75 2.89 2.76 -2.34
C THR A 75 3.43 1.44 -1.75
N ILE A 76 4.71 1.15 -1.97
CA ILE A 76 5.39 0.00 -1.35
C ILE A 76 5.46 0.17 0.18
N ASN A 77 5.76 1.38 0.64
CA ASN A 77 5.78 1.71 2.07
C ASN A 77 4.39 1.56 2.72
N ILE A 78 3.32 1.99 2.03
CA ILE A 78 1.92 1.80 2.46
C ILE A 78 1.60 0.31 2.61
N ILE A 79 1.95 -0.50 1.62
CA ILE A 79 1.66 -1.94 1.55
C ILE A 79 2.43 -2.73 2.63
N ASN A 80 3.75 -2.56 2.70
CA ASN A 80 4.58 -3.39 3.59
C ASN A 80 5.86 -2.71 4.11
N GLY A 81 5.84 -1.38 4.27
CA GLY A 81 7.05 -0.62 4.60
C GLY A 81 7.75 -1.02 5.89
N GLY A 82 7.00 -1.50 6.89
CA GLY A 82 7.57 -1.99 8.16
C GLY A 82 8.55 -3.15 8.00
N LEU A 83 8.50 -3.87 6.88
CA LEU A 83 9.40 -4.97 6.56
C LEU A 83 10.35 -4.64 5.41
N GLU A 84 9.96 -3.77 4.49
CA GLU A 84 10.64 -3.59 3.20
C GLU A 84 11.36 -2.23 3.05
N CYS A 85 11.00 -1.22 3.82
CA CYS A 85 11.50 0.15 3.63
C CYS A 85 12.46 0.60 4.75
N GLY A 86 13.22 1.66 4.46
CA GLY A 86 14.06 2.38 5.43
C GLY A 86 15.29 1.62 5.93
N ARG A 87 15.74 0.61 5.17
CA ARG A 87 16.84 -0.29 5.53
C ARG A 87 17.82 -0.56 4.38
N GLY A 88 17.83 0.33 3.38
CA GLY A 88 18.60 0.15 2.15
C GLY A 88 17.93 -0.77 1.13
N PRO A 89 18.67 -1.21 0.10
CA PRO A 89 18.17 -2.09 -0.95
C PRO A 89 17.54 -3.39 -0.42
N ASP A 90 16.43 -3.80 -1.02
CA ASP A 90 15.67 -4.98 -0.61
C ASP A 90 15.11 -5.71 -1.83
N SER A 91 15.43 -6.99 -1.99
CA SER A 91 15.01 -7.79 -3.14
C SER A 91 13.48 -7.81 -3.37
N ARG A 92 12.66 -7.67 -2.32
CA ARG A 92 11.21 -7.63 -2.44
C ARG A 92 10.74 -6.32 -3.05
N VAL A 93 11.41 -5.22 -2.71
CA VAL A 93 11.17 -3.89 -3.30
C VAL A 93 11.61 -3.91 -4.77
N ASP A 94 12.77 -4.51 -5.07
CA ASP A 94 13.28 -4.65 -6.44
C ASP A 94 12.27 -5.38 -7.33
N ASP A 95 11.70 -6.49 -6.84
CA ASP A 95 10.73 -7.27 -7.61
C ASP A 95 9.42 -6.51 -7.85
N ARG A 96 8.96 -5.69 -6.89
CA ARG A 96 7.81 -4.79 -7.10
C ARG A 96 8.11 -3.76 -8.20
N ILE A 97 9.29 -3.16 -8.15
CA ILE A 97 9.73 -2.17 -9.15
C ILE A 97 9.80 -2.81 -10.54
N LYS A 98 10.37 -4.00 -10.68
CA LYS A 98 10.44 -4.70 -11.98
C LYS A 98 9.07 -4.96 -12.60
N PHE A 99 8.08 -5.38 -11.79
CA PHE A 99 6.71 -5.54 -12.31
C PHE A 99 6.10 -4.21 -12.72
N TYR A 100 6.31 -3.15 -11.93
CA TYR A 100 5.84 -1.80 -12.25
C TYR A 100 6.45 -1.29 -13.56
N GLU A 101 7.77 -1.34 -13.72
CA GLU A 101 8.49 -0.95 -14.94
C GLU A 101 8.00 -1.75 -16.15
N SER A 102 7.88 -3.08 -16.02
CA SER A 102 7.38 -3.94 -17.10
C SER A 102 5.97 -3.54 -17.57
N TYR A 103 5.07 -3.17 -16.65
CA TYR A 103 3.73 -2.71 -17.01
C TYR A 103 3.73 -1.30 -17.59
N CYS A 104 4.57 -0.39 -17.08
CA CYS A 104 4.75 0.92 -17.67
C CYS A 104 5.27 0.84 -19.11
N ASP A 105 6.22 -0.06 -19.39
CA ASP A 105 6.76 -0.32 -20.72
C ASP A 105 5.68 -0.83 -21.68
N ILE A 106 4.87 -1.79 -21.25
CA ILE A 106 3.75 -2.32 -22.04
C ILE A 106 2.73 -1.21 -22.35
N LEU A 107 2.50 -0.29 -21.42
CA LEU A 107 1.54 0.81 -21.58
C LEU A 107 2.14 2.05 -22.28
N GLY A 108 3.45 2.09 -22.51
CA GLY A 108 4.14 3.22 -23.14
C GLY A 108 4.16 4.49 -22.28
N VAL A 109 4.21 4.36 -20.96
CA VAL A 109 4.21 5.49 -20.01
C VAL A 109 5.53 5.56 -19.21
N SER A 110 5.89 6.76 -18.78
CA SER A 110 7.04 6.96 -17.89
C SER A 110 6.80 6.32 -16.51
N TYR A 111 7.86 5.82 -15.88
CA TYR A 111 7.80 5.24 -14.52
C TYR A 111 7.58 6.31 -13.44
N GLY A 112 7.93 7.57 -13.75
CA GLY A 112 7.97 8.63 -12.75
C GLY A 112 9.14 8.51 -11.77
N PRO A 113 9.26 9.45 -10.81
CA PRO A 113 10.33 9.47 -9.82
C PRO A 113 10.03 8.58 -8.60
N ASN A 114 11.02 8.45 -7.71
CA ASN A 114 10.87 7.86 -6.37
C ASN A 114 10.28 6.43 -6.40
N LEU A 115 10.89 5.55 -7.20
CA LEU A 115 10.40 4.18 -7.41
C LEU A 115 10.63 3.28 -6.19
N ASP A 116 11.68 3.53 -5.42
CA ASP A 116 12.03 2.75 -4.25
C ASP A 116 11.60 3.39 -2.92
N CYS A 117 11.64 2.58 -1.86
CA CYS A 117 11.46 3.04 -0.49
C CYS A 117 12.67 2.73 0.41
N TYR A 118 13.85 2.51 -0.17
CA TYR A 118 15.02 2.02 0.56
C TYR A 118 15.41 2.91 1.73
N ASN A 119 15.28 4.23 1.55
CA ASN A 119 15.62 5.25 2.53
C ASN A 119 14.40 5.93 3.16
N GLN A 120 13.19 5.46 2.88
CA GLN A 120 11.97 6.02 3.46
C GLN A 120 11.71 5.43 4.85
N ARG A 121 11.49 6.26 5.87
CA ARG A 121 11.05 5.74 7.17
C ARG A 121 9.68 5.09 7.02
N PRO A 122 9.49 3.84 7.49
CA PRO A 122 8.21 3.16 7.41
C PRO A 122 7.09 3.93 8.12
N PHE A 123 5.89 3.97 7.54
CA PHE A 123 4.71 4.53 8.25
C PHE A 123 4.41 3.77 9.56
N SER A 124 4.79 2.50 9.66
CA SER A 124 4.62 1.68 10.87
C SER A 124 5.66 1.92 11.96
N SER A 125 6.71 2.70 11.71
CA SER A 125 7.81 2.90 12.66
C SER A 125 7.42 3.72 13.91
N GLY A 126 6.20 4.25 13.97
CA GLY A 126 5.64 4.99 15.11
C GLY A 126 4.58 4.24 15.93
N ILE A 127 4.26 2.98 15.61
CA ILE A 127 3.27 2.15 16.35
C ILE A 127 3.98 1.06 17.18
N LEU A 128 5.11 1.43 17.79
CA LEU A 128 5.63 0.69 18.94
C LEU A 128 5.34 1.57 20.16
N VAL A 129 4.61 1.03 21.13
CA VAL A 129 4.09 1.65 22.37
C VAL A 129 2.71 2.33 22.21
N GLU A 130 1.62 1.55 22.33
CA GLU A 130 0.34 1.91 23.01
C GLU A 130 -0.84 0.97 22.65
N SER A 131 -0.60 -0.33 22.47
CA SER A 131 -1.70 -1.31 22.44
C SER A 131 -1.23 -2.67 22.95
N ILE A 132 -0.95 -2.74 24.25
CA ILE A 132 -1.12 -3.94 25.09
C ILE A 132 -2.17 -3.58 26.12
#